data_AF-A0AAD6L0C9-F1
#
_entry.id   AF-A0AAD6L0C9-F1
#
_cell.length_a   1.000
_cell.length_b   1.000
_cell.length_c   1.000
_cell.angle_alpha   90.00
_cell.angle_beta   90.00
_cell.angle_gamma   90.00
#
_symmetry.space_group_name_H-M   'P 1'
#
loop_
_entity.id
_entity.type
_entity.pdbx_description
1 polymer ?
#
loop_
_entity_poly.entity_id
_entity_poly.type
_entity_poly.pdbx_seq_one_letter_code
_entity_poly.pdbx_strand_id
1 'polypeptide(L)'
;MGVLHEDVVVISQAEKPGELTVITVNCPDKTGLGCDLCRVILLFGLSICREDAQTDGKWCYLVFWVVGKPNTRWNLLKMRLLEVCPSYFSTSEFDYYKPENQQPKPPDVFLLKFWCSYDREGLLHDVTEVLWELELTIKRVKVSTAPDGRVLDLFFITDNSVIFLIICSYGCFTQGKTKANCNMKNHTVKTSVLSHPFIPATMHAPAPPFHSEVINDIRFACQSSDVKDVEEMTNDYHWIFQHWLKNKVTACSQGSSFLPPAFTEDMFNLELPNKHRSGFLAPSPVSVTVDNTLSPSHTLVQILCNDHKGLIYDIMRTLKDYHIQISYGRFFANRKGNCEVDLFLMQADGKKIVDPNKQNALCSRLRMELLRPVRLAVVSRGPDTELLVANPVELSGRGRPLVFHDITLALKTLNTCIFSVEIGRHMIHDREWEVYRILLDEGDGLPVSRNKIEEGVRKVLMGWD
;
A
#
# COMPACT_ATOMS: atom_id res chain seq x y z
N MET A 1 37.30 2.29 -2.48
CA MET A 1 36.88 2.79 -1.15
C MET A 1 35.53 2.18 -0.85
N GLY A 2 35.40 1.39 0.21
CA GLY A 2 34.14 0.75 0.57
C GLY A 2 33.22 1.77 1.22
N VAL A 3 32.00 1.90 0.69
CA VAL A 3 30.90 2.58 1.39
C VAL A 3 30.57 1.73 2.62
N LEU A 4 30.61 2.31 3.82
CA LEU A 4 30.18 1.59 5.01
C LEU A 4 28.67 1.36 4.93
N HIS A 5 28.17 0.23 5.44
CA HIS A 5 26.74 -0.10 5.39
C HIS A 5 25.85 0.99 6.01
N GLU A 6 26.39 1.79 6.94
CA GLU A 6 25.70 2.91 7.58
C GLU A 6 25.52 4.14 6.67
N ASP A 7 26.35 4.27 5.63
CA ASP A 7 26.37 5.40 4.68
C ASP A 7 25.45 5.19 3.47
N VAL A 8 24.93 3.96 3.30
CA VAL A 8 24.06 3.58 2.18
C VAL A 8 22.72 4.33 2.26
N VAL A 9 22.16 4.45 3.47
CA VAL A 9 20.92 5.21 3.72
C VAL A 9 21.15 6.13 4.91
N VAL A 10 21.07 7.43 4.67
CA VAL A 10 21.21 8.48 5.68
C VAL A 10 19.88 9.22 5.81
N ILE A 11 19.39 9.37 7.05
CA ILE A 11 18.17 10.12 7.35
C ILE A 11 18.54 11.29 8.25
N SER A 12 18.40 12.50 7.73
CA SER A 12 18.60 13.75 8.45
C SER A 12 17.24 14.35 8.77
N GLN A 13 16.78 14.13 10.01
CA GLN A 13 15.46 14.61 10.46
C GLN A 13 15.44 16.12 10.61
N ALA A 14 14.30 16.74 10.25
CA ALA A 14 14.08 18.16 10.43
C ALA A 14 14.22 18.57 11.91
N GLU A 15 14.98 19.63 12.17
CA GLU A 15 15.19 20.15 13.54
C GLU A 15 14.10 21.14 13.94
N LYS A 16 13.49 21.83 12.96
CA LYS A 16 12.47 22.86 13.19
C LYS A 16 11.12 22.52 12.54
N PRO A 17 10.01 23.00 13.12
CA PRO A 17 8.69 22.91 12.48
C PRO A 17 8.70 23.58 11.11
N GLY A 18 8.26 22.85 10.08
CA GLY A 18 8.21 23.33 8.69
C GLY A 18 9.46 23.08 7.86
N GLU A 19 10.55 22.56 8.45
CA GLU A 19 11.67 21.98 7.70
C GLU A 19 11.32 20.56 7.23
N LEU A 20 11.95 20.13 6.13
CA LEU A 20 11.74 18.81 5.55
C LEU A 20 12.83 17.85 6.03
N THR A 21 12.43 16.62 6.37
CA THR A 21 13.40 15.54 6.64
C THR A 21 14.02 15.11 5.32
N VAL A 22 15.33 14.87 5.31
CA VAL A 22 16.07 14.45 4.12
C VAL A 22 16.46 12.99 4.24
N ILE A 23 16.14 12.20 3.23
CA ILE A 23 16.56 10.80 3.08
C ILE A 23 17.52 10.73 1.89
N THR A 24 18.76 10.35 2.14
CA THR A 24 19.79 10.17 1.11
C THR A 24 20.09 8.68 0.96
N VAL A 25 20.10 8.20 -0.28
CA VAL A 25 20.44 6.83 -0.65
C VAL A 25 21.62 6.84 -1.61
N ASN A 26 22.69 6.13 -1.26
CA ASN A 26 23.89 5.98 -2.07
C ASN A 26 24.28 4.49 -2.13
N CYS A 27 23.88 3.82 -3.22
CA CYS A 27 24.03 2.37 -3.34
C CYS A 27 24.24 1.94 -4.80
N PRO A 28 24.61 0.68 -5.05
CA PRO A 28 24.62 0.16 -6.41
C PRO A 28 23.23 0.24 -7.02
N ASP A 29 23.17 0.56 -8.31
CA ASP A 29 21.91 0.71 -9.02
C ASP A 29 21.31 -0.66 -9.37
N LYS A 30 19.99 -0.72 -9.42
CA LYS A 30 19.24 -1.83 -10.02
C LYS A 30 17.99 -1.27 -10.69
N THR A 31 17.54 -1.97 -11.73
CA THR A 31 16.28 -1.63 -12.40
C THR A 31 15.13 -1.61 -11.38
N GLY A 32 14.42 -0.48 -11.32
CA GLY A 32 13.27 -0.30 -10.43
C GLY A 32 13.61 0.08 -8.99
N LEU A 33 14.87 0.37 -8.64
CA LEU A 33 15.25 0.80 -7.29
C LEU A 33 14.48 2.03 -6.81
N GLY A 34 14.38 3.08 -7.65
CA GLY A 34 13.62 4.29 -7.31
C GLY A 34 12.15 3.99 -6.99
N CYS A 35 11.51 3.08 -7.74
CA CYS A 35 10.16 2.61 -7.47
C CYS A 35 10.07 1.88 -6.11
N ASP A 36 11.03 1.00 -5.81
CA ASP A 36 11.08 0.25 -4.56
C ASP A 36 11.24 1.18 -3.34
N LEU A 37 12.14 2.17 -3.44
CA LEU A 37 12.39 3.17 -2.40
C LEU A 37 11.14 4.04 -2.16
N CYS A 38 10.55 4.58 -3.23
CA CYS A 38 9.34 5.40 -3.14
C CYS A 38 8.17 4.63 -2.54
N ARG A 39 8.04 3.34 -2.85
CA ARG A 39 7.05 2.45 -2.24
C ARG A 39 7.26 2.31 -0.74
N VAL A 40 8.50 2.15 -0.28
CA VAL A 40 8.82 2.06 1.15
C VAL A 40 8.50 3.39 1.85
N ILE A 41 8.91 4.53 1.29
CA ILE A 41 8.60 5.86 1.84
C ILE A 41 7.08 6.06 1.97
N LEU A 42 6.34 5.72 0.90
CA LEU A 42 4.88 5.80 0.88
C LEU A 42 4.22 4.85 1.89
N LEU A 43 4.76 3.64 2.07
CA LEU A 43 4.26 2.68 3.06
C LEU A 43 4.35 3.21 4.50
N PHE A 44 5.34 4.04 4.80
CA PHE A 44 5.48 4.73 6.10
C PHE A 44 4.58 5.98 6.21
N GLY A 45 3.73 6.23 5.21
CA GLY A 45 2.80 7.36 5.19
C GLY A 45 3.49 8.70 5.03
N LEU A 46 4.71 8.72 4.46
CA LEU A 46 5.48 9.93 4.21
C LEU A 46 5.16 10.50 2.82
N SER A 47 5.11 11.83 2.73
CA SER A 47 4.93 12.55 1.46
C SER A 47 6.26 13.09 0.97
N ILE A 48 6.61 12.84 -0.29
CA ILE A 48 7.81 13.36 -0.95
C ILE A 48 7.47 14.72 -1.55
N CYS A 49 8.17 15.79 -1.15
CA CYS A 49 7.96 17.14 -1.67
C CYS A 49 9.00 17.54 -2.72
N ARG A 50 10.18 16.95 -2.64
CA ARG A 50 11.26 17.13 -3.61
C ARG A 50 12.04 15.83 -3.72
N GLU A 51 12.53 15.55 -4.91
CA GLU A 51 13.48 14.48 -5.14
C GLU A 51 14.53 14.92 -6.16
N ASP A 52 15.78 14.54 -5.93
CA ASP A 52 16.86 14.63 -6.90
C ASP A 52 17.47 13.22 -7.00
N ALA A 53 17.53 12.68 -8.21
CA ALA A 53 18.13 11.36 -8.47
C ALA A 53 19.16 11.44 -9.59
N GLN A 54 20.24 10.68 -9.42
CA GLN A 54 21.28 10.51 -10.42
C GLN A 54 21.80 9.07 -10.39
N THR A 55 22.02 8.49 -11.56
CA THR A 55 22.66 7.17 -11.69
C THR A 55 23.54 7.12 -12.94
N ASP A 56 24.60 6.34 -12.86
CA ASP A 56 25.44 5.95 -14.01
C ASP A 56 25.11 4.55 -14.54
N GLY A 57 24.03 3.95 -14.03
CA GLY A 57 23.60 2.57 -14.32
C GLY A 57 24.31 1.50 -13.49
N LYS A 58 25.31 1.86 -12.69
CA LYS A 58 26.01 0.97 -11.74
C LYS A 58 25.86 1.43 -10.31
N TRP A 59 25.83 2.73 -10.08
CA TRP A 59 25.66 3.40 -8.80
C TRP A 59 24.62 4.49 -8.95
N CYS A 60 23.80 4.63 -7.92
CA CYS A 60 22.81 5.69 -7.83
C CYS A 60 22.99 6.52 -6.57
N TYR A 61 22.67 7.80 -6.69
CA TYR A 61 22.56 8.75 -5.60
C TYR A 61 21.18 9.39 -5.67
N LEU A 62 20.34 9.13 -4.67
CA LEU A 62 18.99 9.66 -4.58
C LEU A 62 18.83 10.47 -3.29
N VAL A 63 18.17 11.61 -3.37
CA VAL A 63 17.85 12.46 -2.24
C VAL A 63 16.37 12.77 -2.26
N PHE A 64 15.67 12.44 -1.17
CA PHE A 64 14.25 12.69 -0.98
C PHE A 64 14.05 13.69 0.16
N TRP A 65 13.30 14.75 -0.08
CA TRP A 65 12.82 15.64 0.97
C TRP A 65 11.38 15.26 1.29
N VAL A 66 11.14 14.83 2.52
CA VAL A 66 9.88 14.23 2.95
C VAL A 66 9.27 14.95 4.14
N VAL A 67 7.94 14.92 4.20
CA VAL A 67 7.16 15.33 5.37
C VAL A 67 6.82 14.10 6.21
N GLY A 68 7.31 14.12 7.45
CA GLY A 68 7.08 13.12 8.49
C GLY A 68 5.72 13.25 9.17
N LYS A 69 5.20 12.13 9.70
CA LYS A 69 4.21 12.16 10.78
C LYS A 69 4.91 12.26 12.15
N PRO A 70 4.28 12.81 13.20
CA PRO A 70 4.88 12.91 14.54
C PRO A 70 5.42 11.57 15.09
N ASN A 71 4.76 10.46 14.80
CA ASN A 71 5.12 9.13 15.30
C ASN A 71 5.89 8.28 14.27
N THR A 72 6.56 8.90 13.30
CA THR A 72 7.29 8.15 12.26
C THR A 72 8.41 7.32 12.87
N ARG A 73 8.40 6.00 12.60
CA ARG A 73 9.43 5.04 13.06
C ARG A 73 10.68 5.09 12.18
N TRP A 74 11.44 6.18 12.24
CA TRP A 74 12.60 6.44 11.37
C TRP A 74 13.64 5.32 11.33
N ASN A 75 13.92 4.66 12.45
CA ASN A 75 14.86 3.54 12.49
C ASN A 75 14.36 2.33 11.68
N LEU A 76 13.07 2.00 11.78
CA LEU A 76 12.48 0.91 10.99
C LEU A 76 12.45 1.29 9.52
N LEU A 77 12.12 2.54 9.20
CA LEU A 77 12.18 3.05 7.82
C LEU A 77 13.58 2.88 7.23
N LYS A 78 14.64 3.29 7.95
CA LYS A 78 16.03 3.11 7.52
C LYS A 78 16.33 1.63 7.22
N MET A 79 15.91 0.71 8.08
CA MET A 79 16.09 -0.73 7.85
C MET A 79 15.36 -1.21 6.59
N ARG A 80 14.11 -0.81 6.37
CA ARG A 80 13.34 -1.18 5.17
C ARG A 80 13.91 -0.58 3.88
N LEU A 81 14.47 0.62 3.94
CA LEU A 81 15.17 1.23 2.81
C LEU A 81 16.48 0.48 2.50
N LEU A 82 17.22 0.05 3.52
CA LEU A 82 18.42 -0.77 3.33
C LEU A 82 18.10 -2.13 2.70
N GLU A 83 17.00 -2.78 3.11
CA GLU A 83 16.57 -4.07 2.54
C GLU A 83 16.29 -4.04 1.04
N VAL A 84 15.88 -2.88 0.49
CA VAL A 84 15.63 -2.75 -0.96
C VAL A 84 16.88 -2.36 -1.75
N CYS A 85 17.90 -1.83 -1.08
CA CYS A 85 19.17 -1.44 -1.71
C CYS A 85 20.00 -2.69 -2.08
N PRO A 86 20.56 -2.78 -3.29
CA PRO A 86 21.49 -3.85 -3.66
C PRO A 86 22.73 -3.85 -2.76
N SER A 87 23.21 -5.05 -2.41
CA SER A 87 24.48 -5.19 -1.69
C SER A 87 25.67 -5.20 -2.66
N TYR A 88 26.84 -4.70 -2.23
CA TYR A 88 28.07 -4.73 -3.02
C TYR A 88 28.47 -6.15 -3.46
N PHE A 89 28.15 -7.17 -2.65
CA PHE A 89 28.46 -8.58 -2.90
C PHE A 89 27.52 -9.27 -3.89
N SER A 90 26.40 -8.63 -4.27
CA SER A 90 25.47 -9.15 -5.30
C SER A 90 25.91 -8.80 -6.73
N THR A 91 27.10 -8.23 -6.92
CA THR A 91 27.61 -7.81 -8.24
C THR A 91 28.33 -8.91 -9.02
N SER A 92 28.37 -10.16 -8.55
CA SER A 92 28.75 -11.27 -9.43
C SER A 92 27.69 -11.43 -10.52
N GLU A 93 28.13 -11.51 -11.79
CA GLU A 93 27.37 -11.67 -13.05
C GLU A 93 26.35 -12.83 -13.11
N PHE A 94 26.00 -13.46 -11.99
CA PHE A 94 25.11 -14.62 -11.90
C PHE A 94 23.65 -14.32 -11.51
N ASP A 95 23.28 -13.09 -11.12
CA ASP A 95 21.89 -12.74 -10.79
C ASP A 95 21.06 -12.18 -11.97
N TYR A 96 21.62 -12.12 -13.19
CA TYR A 96 20.92 -11.61 -14.37
C TYR A 96 19.90 -12.58 -15.00
N TYR A 97 19.83 -13.82 -14.51
CA TYR A 97 18.78 -14.78 -14.88
C TYR A 97 18.35 -15.57 -13.65
N LYS A 98 17.43 -15.01 -12.86
CA LYS A 98 16.55 -15.85 -12.05
C LYS A 98 15.44 -16.33 -12.99
N PRO A 99 15.35 -17.64 -13.34
CA PRO A 99 14.27 -18.11 -14.19
C PRO A 99 12.95 -17.88 -13.46
N GLU A 100 12.10 -17.03 -14.03
CA GLU A 100 10.77 -16.66 -13.57
C GLU A 100 9.75 -17.81 -13.73
N ASN A 101 10.19 -19.06 -13.59
CA ASN A 101 9.39 -20.27 -13.79
C ASN A 101 9.06 -21.03 -12.50
N GLN A 102 9.34 -20.44 -11.33
CA GLN A 102 8.72 -20.89 -10.09
C GLN A 102 7.58 -19.93 -9.78
N GLN A 103 6.33 -20.40 -9.97
CA GLN A 103 5.18 -19.74 -9.37
C GLN A 103 5.54 -19.48 -7.89
N PRO A 104 5.51 -18.21 -7.42
CA PRO A 104 5.79 -17.93 -6.03
C PRO A 104 4.83 -18.78 -5.20
N LYS A 105 5.39 -19.56 -4.26
CA LYS A 105 4.56 -20.33 -3.32
C LYS A 105 3.55 -19.35 -2.72
N PRO A 106 2.24 -19.62 -2.78
CA PRO A 106 1.26 -18.70 -2.26
C PRO A 106 1.59 -18.42 -0.79
N PRO A 107 1.66 -17.13 -0.38
CA PRO A 107 2.01 -16.79 0.99
C PRO A 107 1.02 -17.41 1.95
N ASP A 108 1.51 -17.91 3.08
CA ASP A 108 0.65 -18.51 4.10
C ASP A 108 -0.35 -17.44 4.60
N VAL A 109 -1.63 -17.71 4.42
CA VAL A 109 -2.71 -16.83 4.86
C VAL A 109 -3.17 -17.27 6.23
N PHE A 110 -3.07 -16.36 7.19
CA PHE A 110 -3.50 -16.56 8.57
C PHE A 110 -4.88 -15.94 8.80
N LEU A 111 -5.72 -16.64 9.56
CA LEU A 111 -6.97 -16.06 10.07
C LEU A 111 -6.71 -15.46 11.44
N LEU A 112 -6.88 -14.14 11.52
CA LEU A 112 -6.87 -13.38 12.75
C LEU A 112 -8.32 -13.05 13.15
N LYS A 113 -8.75 -13.58 14.28
CA LYS A 113 -10.05 -13.28 14.87
C LYS A 113 -9.88 -12.10 15.83
N PHE A 114 -10.61 -11.01 15.58
CA PHE A 114 -10.68 -9.85 16.44
C PHE A 114 -12.04 -9.84 17.16
N TRP A 115 -12.00 -9.50 18.44
CA TRP A 115 -13.18 -9.47 19.29
C TRP A 115 -13.20 -8.17 20.08
N CYS A 116 -14.36 -7.51 20.10
CA CYS A 116 -14.59 -6.34 20.94
C CYS A 116 -15.92 -6.43 21.67
N SER A 117 -15.95 -5.95 22.91
CA SER A 117 -17.12 -5.98 23.80
C SER A 117 -18.21 -4.99 23.38
N TYR A 118 -17.85 -3.92 22.66
CA TYR A 118 -18.77 -2.92 22.13
C TYR A 118 -18.26 -2.39 20.79
N ASP A 119 -19.15 -2.25 19.82
CA ASP A 119 -18.87 -1.56 18.57
C ASP A 119 -18.73 -0.06 18.80
N ARG A 120 -17.80 0.57 18.09
CA ARG A 120 -17.61 2.02 18.12
C ARG A 120 -17.24 2.52 16.74
N GLU A 121 -17.61 3.77 16.46
CA GLU A 121 -17.29 4.42 15.20
C GLU A 121 -15.78 4.36 14.91
N GLY A 122 -15.43 3.82 13.75
CA GLY A 122 -14.04 3.72 13.29
C GLY A 122 -13.21 2.58 13.89
N LEU A 123 -13.81 1.64 14.65
CA LEU A 123 -13.09 0.50 15.23
C LEU A 123 -12.28 -0.29 14.18
N LEU A 124 -12.89 -0.57 13.03
CA LEU A 124 -12.22 -1.29 11.94
C LEU A 124 -10.97 -0.56 11.43
N HIS A 125 -11.03 0.77 11.35
CA HIS A 125 -9.89 1.58 10.95
C HIS A 125 -8.77 1.50 11.99
N ASP A 126 -9.10 1.62 13.28
CA ASP A 126 -8.10 1.53 14.36
C ASP A 126 -7.39 0.16 14.36
N VAL A 127 -8.13 -0.93 14.13
CA VAL A 127 -7.53 -2.28 13.98
C VAL A 127 -6.66 -2.35 12.72
N THR A 128 -7.11 -1.76 11.62
CA THR A 128 -6.34 -1.72 10.36
C THR A 128 -5.04 -0.91 10.52
N GLU A 129 -5.07 0.18 11.29
CA GLU A 129 -3.89 0.97 11.65
C GLU A 129 -2.87 0.13 12.42
N VAL A 130 -3.31 -0.60 13.46
CA VAL A 130 -2.44 -1.50 14.23
C VAL A 130 -1.85 -2.62 13.35
N LEU A 131 -2.66 -3.24 12.49
CA LEU A 131 -2.18 -4.29 11.58
C LEU A 131 -1.15 -3.74 10.59
N TRP A 132 -1.34 -2.52 10.10
CA TRP A 132 -0.38 -1.82 9.27
C TRP A 132 0.92 -1.49 10.02
N GLU A 133 0.85 -1.01 11.26
CA GLU A 133 2.03 -0.74 12.10
C GLU A 133 2.88 -2.00 12.38
N LEU A 134 2.22 -3.17 12.38
CA LEU A 134 2.82 -4.49 12.50
C LEU A 134 3.29 -5.06 11.14
N GLU A 135 3.16 -4.29 10.06
CA GLU A 135 3.52 -4.68 8.68
C GLU A 135 2.76 -5.92 8.17
N LEU A 136 1.53 -6.14 8.65
CA LEU A 136 0.65 -7.22 8.20
C LEU A 136 -0.20 -6.74 7.02
N THR A 137 -0.32 -7.58 5.99
CA THR A 137 -1.19 -7.29 4.84
C THR A 137 -2.52 -7.99 4.98
N ILE A 138 -3.61 -7.23 4.87
CA ILE A 138 -4.97 -7.75 4.87
C ILE A 138 -5.33 -8.20 3.45
N LYS A 139 -5.84 -9.43 3.32
CA LYS A 139 -6.34 -10.04 2.08
C LYS A 139 -7.87 -10.08 2.02
N ARG A 140 -8.54 -10.17 3.17
CA ARG A 140 -10.00 -10.15 3.27
C ARG A 140 -10.39 -9.76 4.69
N VAL A 141 -11.50 -9.05 4.83
CA VAL A 141 -12.11 -8.75 6.13
C VAL A 141 -13.59 -9.09 6.07
N LYS A 142 -14.07 -9.82 7.08
CA LYS A 142 -15.51 -9.90 7.36
C LYS A 142 -15.77 -9.19 8.66
N VAL A 143 -16.61 -8.16 8.61
CA VAL A 143 -17.02 -7.39 9.78
C VAL A 143 -18.34 -7.96 10.27
N SER A 144 -18.51 -8.12 11.57
CA SER A 144 -19.77 -8.61 12.11
C SER A 144 -20.04 -8.04 13.49
N THR A 145 -21.09 -7.23 13.58
CA THR A 145 -21.62 -6.69 14.84
C THR A 145 -22.88 -7.46 15.22
N ALA A 146 -22.88 -8.06 16.41
CA ALA A 146 -24.02 -8.76 16.97
C ALA A 146 -25.09 -7.77 17.48
N PRO A 147 -26.38 -8.17 17.58
CA PRO A 147 -27.45 -7.29 18.04
C PRO A 147 -27.27 -6.71 19.45
N ASP A 148 -26.42 -7.34 20.26
CA ASP A 148 -26.05 -6.87 21.60
C ASP A 148 -24.85 -5.91 21.61
N GLY A 149 -24.40 -5.48 20.42
CA GLY A 149 -23.30 -4.54 20.22
C GLY A 149 -21.91 -5.17 20.22
N ARG A 150 -21.76 -6.50 20.40
CA ARG A 150 -20.45 -7.16 20.37
C ARG A 150 -19.93 -7.31 18.94
N VAL A 151 -18.61 -7.13 18.74
CA VAL A 151 -17.97 -7.20 17.43
C VAL A 151 -17.12 -8.46 17.31
N LEU A 152 -17.26 -9.17 16.20
CA LEU A 152 -16.40 -10.29 15.78
C LEU A 152 -15.94 -10.07 14.34
N ASP A 153 -14.72 -9.57 14.19
CA ASP A 153 -14.14 -9.34 12.87
C ASP A 153 -13.13 -10.44 12.52
N LEU A 154 -13.16 -10.87 11.27
CA LEU A 154 -12.31 -11.93 10.75
C LEU A 154 -11.37 -11.35 9.68
N PHE A 155 -10.10 -11.19 10.04
CA PHE A 155 -9.05 -10.70 9.13
C PHE A 155 -8.27 -11.88 8.57
N PHE A 156 -8.17 -11.97 7.25
CA PHE A 156 -7.29 -12.89 6.56
C PHE A 156 -6.02 -12.13 6.21
N ILE A 157 -4.91 -12.44 6.86
CA ILE A 157 -3.66 -11.66 6.78
C ILE A 157 -2.48 -12.47 6.28
N THR A 158 -1.49 -11.79 5.70
CA THR A 158 -0.17 -12.34 5.37
C THR A 158 0.91 -11.50 6.05
N ASP A 159 1.97 -12.14 6.53
CA ASP A 159 3.12 -11.45 7.11
C ASP A 159 4.06 -10.98 5.99
N ASN A 160 4.37 -9.69 5.94
CA ASN A 160 5.36 -9.14 5.01
C ASN A 160 6.78 -9.09 5.61
N SER A 161 6.92 -9.43 6.88
CA SER A 161 8.15 -9.33 7.63
C SER A 161 8.57 -10.71 8.16
N VAL A 162 9.78 -10.85 8.68
CA VAL A 162 10.19 -12.08 9.41
C VAL A 162 9.69 -12.01 10.87
N ILE A 163 8.96 -10.95 11.24
CA ILE A 163 8.71 -10.55 12.64
C ILE A 163 7.48 -11.25 13.23
N PHE A 164 6.41 -11.53 12.49
CA PHE A 164 5.23 -12.18 13.09
C PHE A 164 5.54 -13.61 13.53
N LEU A 165 6.40 -14.31 12.78
CA LEU A 165 6.97 -15.60 13.20
C LEU A 165 7.76 -15.47 14.52
N ILE A 166 8.49 -14.38 14.71
CA ILE A 166 9.25 -14.13 15.94
C ILE A 166 8.30 -13.83 17.12
N ILE A 167 7.28 -12.99 16.94
CA ILE A 167 6.31 -12.67 18.01
C ILE A 167 5.53 -13.94 18.42
N CYS A 168 5.10 -14.77 17.47
CA CYS A 168 4.49 -16.07 17.78
C CYS A 168 5.47 -17.02 18.49
N SER A 169 6.75 -16.99 18.09
CA SER A 169 7.80 -17.81 18.72
C SER A 169 8.13 -17.37 20.16
N TYR A 170 8.18 -16.06 20.43
CA TYR A 170 8.39 -15.51 21.78
C TYR A 170 7.17 -15.73 22.70
N GLY A 171 5.95 -15.73 22.14
CA GLY A 171 4.76 -16.19 22.85
C GLY A 171 4.82 -17.68 23.23
N CYS A 172 5.35 -18.56 22.35
CA CYS A 172 5.61 -19.97 22.69
C CYS A 172 6.73 -20.11 23.76
N PHE A 173 7.75 -19.23 23.74
CA PHE A 173 8.91 -19.29 24.64
C PHE A 173 8.60 -18.85 26.07
N THR A 174 7.78 -17.80 26.25
CA THR A 174 7.32 -17.36 27.59
C THR A 174 6.37 -18.37 28.27
N GLN A 175 5.80 -19.30 27.49
CA GLN A 175 4.98 -20.42 27.98
C GLN A 175 5.75 -21.76 28.08
N GLY A 176 7.08 -21.75 27.95
CA GLY A 176 7.93 -22.91 28.23
C GLY A 176 7.80 -24.10 27.26
N LYS A 177 7.32 -23.89 26.03
CA LYS A 177 7.22 -24.97 25.03
C LYS A 177 8.44 -24.98 24.10
N THR A 178 9.12 -26.13 24.00
CA THR A 178 10.25 -26.33 23.09
C THR A 178 9.79 -26.45 21.63
N LYS A 179 10.65 -25.98 20.73
CA LYS A 179 10.44 -25.75 19.28
C LYS A 179 9.87 -26.93 18.48
N ALA A 180 9.91 -28.15 19.01
CA ALA A 180 9.42 -29.36 18.33
C ALA A 180 7.94 -29.70 18.59
N ASN A 181 7.27 -29.02 19.54
CA ASN A 181 5.89 -29.35 19.97
C ASN A 181 4.88 -28.19 19.88
N CYS A 182 5.20 -27.06 19.23
CA CYS A 182 4.22 -25.99 19.01
C CYS A 182 3.26 -26.38 17.87
N ASN A 183 2.19 -27.12 18.19
CA ASN A 183 1.02 -27.28 17.32
C ASN A 183 0.14 -26.03 17.50
N MET A 184 0.04 -25.15 16.49
CA MET A 184 -0.65 -23.84 16.49
C MET A 184 -2.20 -23.94 16.58
N LYS A 185 -2.74 -24.84 17.41
CA LYS A 185 -4.17 -25.11 17.42
C LYS A 185 -5.03 -24.15 18.24
N ASN A 186 -4.50 -23.43 19.24
CA ASN A 186 -5.27 -22.44 20.00
C ASN A 186 -4.33 -21.57 20.87
N HIS A 187 -3.86 -20.43 20.33
CA HIS A 187 -3.07 -19.48 21.12
C HIS A 187 -3.70 -18.08 21.10
N THR A 188 -3.96 -17.56 22.30
CA THR A 188 -4.35 -16.18 22.55
C THR A 188 -3.07 -15.34 22.70
N VAL A 189 -2.78 -14.46 21.75
CA VAL A 189 -1.72 -13.47 21.93
C VAL A 189 -2.34 -12.31 22.71
N LYS A 190 -2.03 -12.22 24.01
CA LYS A 190 -2.22 -10.97 24.75
C LYS A 190 -1.08 -10.05 24.35
N THR A 191 -1.38 -8.94 23.71
CA THR A 191 -0.42 -7.84 23.52
C THR A 191 -0.19 -7.16 24.86
N SER A 192 0.58 -7.79 25.75
CA SER A 192 1.34 -7.01 26.73
C SER A 192 2.40 -6.25 25.92
N VAL A 193 2.23 -4.94 25.83
CA VAL A 193 3.16 -4.01 25.18
C VAL A 193 4.59 -4.42 25.49
N LEU A 194 5.39 -4.58 24.43
CA LEU A 194 6.85 -4.70 24.48
C LEU A 194 7.41 -3.48 25.24
N SER A 195 7.58 -3.59 26.55
CA SER A 195 8.60 -2.82 27.24
C SER A 195 9.95 -3.23 26.63
N HIS A 196 10.69 -2.23 26.16
CA HIS A 196 11.96 -2.37 25.42
C HIS A 196 12.88 -3.46 26.00
N PRO A 197 13.58 -4.27 25.18
CA PRO A 197 14.83 -4.84 25.62
C PRO A 197 15.93 -3.80 25.38
N PHE A 198 16.70 -3.49 26.43
CA PHE A 198 17.90 -2.64 26.47
C PHE A 198 17.73 -1.13 26.61
N ILE A 199 17.46 -0.67 27.84
CA ILE A 199 18.08 0.53 28.41
C ILE A 199 18.52 0.17 29.85
N PRO A 200 19.81 0.35 30.24
CA PRO A 200 20.23 0.17 31.63
C PRO A 200 19.47 1.14 32.53
N ALA A 201 18.98 0.64 33.67
CA ALA A 201 18.16 1.38 34.61
C ALA A 201 18.92 2.56 35.24
N THR A 202 18.92 3.73 34.61
CA THR A 202 19.12 5.04 35.26
C THR A 202 18.63 6.16 34.35
N MET A 203 17.88 7.11 34.92
CA MET A 203 17.26 8.32 34.34
C MET A 203 15.80 8.16 33.86
N HIS A 204 14.89 8.44 34.79
CA HIS A 204 13.48 8.69 34.55
C HIS A 204 13.28 9.99 33.75
N ALA A 205 12.52 9.90 32.66
CA ALA A 205 11.73 11.01 32.12
C ALA A 205 10.33 10.45 31.77
N PRO A 206 9.23 11.18 32.02
CA PRO A 206 7.88 10.67 31.84
C PRO A 206 7.53 10.55 30.35
N ALA A 207 7.02 9.37 29.96
CA ALA A 207 6.46 9.14 28.64
C ALA A 207 5.17 9.98 28.43
N PRO A 208 4.88 10.44 27.21
CA PRO A 208 3.64 11.15 26.91
C PRO A 208 2.43 10.21 27.02
N PRO A 209 1.23 10.74 27.29
CA PRO A 209 0.04 9.93 27.52
C PRO A 209 -0.41 9.27 26.20
N PHE A 210 -0.22 7.96 26.09
CA PHE A 210 -0.90 7.15 25.09
C PHE A 210 -2.41 7.10 25.43
N HIS A 211 -3.27 7.19 24.41
CA HIS A 211 -4.69 6.83 24.50
C HIS A 211 -4.79 5.34 24.87
N SER A 212 -4.84 5.06 26.17
CA SER A 212 -4.63 3.73 26.77
C SER A 212 -5.90 2.90 26.92
N GLU A 213 -7.04 3.33 26.39
CA GLU A 213 -8.32 2.63 26.56
C GLU A 213 -8.61 1.57 25.49
N VAL A 214 -7.93 1.59 24.34
CA VAL A 214 -8.24 0.69 23.20
C VAL A 214 -7.57 -0.69 23.33
N ILE A 215 -6.46 -0.77 24.05
CA ILE A 215 -5.52 -1.91 23.94
C ILE A 215 -5.83 -3.06 24.91
N ASN A 216 -6.61 -2.82 25.98
CA ASN A 216 -6.80 -3.82 27.04
C ASN A 216 -7.75 -4.98 26.69
N ASP A 217 -8.59 -4.83 25.67
CA ASP A 217 -9.59 -5.84 25.29
C ASP A 217 -9.27 -6.62 24.00
N ILE A 218 -8.13 -6.34 23.36
CA ILE A 218 -7.78 -6.96 22.09
C ILE A 218 -7.28 -8.40 22.34
N ARG A 219 -8.08 -9.39 21.93
CA ARG A 219 -7.68 -10.81 21.89
C ARG A 219 -7.50 -11.26 20.45
N PHE A 220 -6.28 -11.64 20.10
CA PHE A 220 -5.98 -12.24 18.81
C PHE A 220 -5.85 -13.75 18.95
N ALA A 221 -6.59 -14.50 18.11
CA ALA A 221 -6.39 -15.92 17.89
C ALA A 221 -5.99 -16.14 16.43
N CYS A 222 -4.85 -16.82 16.21
CA CYS A 222 -4.32 -17.15 14.89
C CYS A 222 -4.45 -18.66 14.64
N GLN A 223 -5.07 -19.06 13.53
CA GLN A 223 -5.17 -20.46 13.10
C GLN A 223 -4.58 -20.64 11.69
N SER A 224 -3.75 -21.68 11.53
CA SER A 224 -3.27 -22.18 10.23
C SER A 224 -4.47 -22.64 9.39
N SER A 225 -4.52 -22.24 8.12
CA SER A 225 -5.66 -22.43 7.24
C SER A 225 -5.74 -23.86 6.67
N ASP A 226 -6.07 -24.85 7.50
CA ASP A 226 -6.70 -26.10 7.05
C ASP A 226 -8.21 -26.03 7.37
N VAL A 227 -9.03 -26.10 6.32
CA VAL A 227 -10.47 -25.79 6.29
C VAL A 227 -11.34 -26.72 7.17
N LYS A 228 -10.76 -27.72 7.84
CA LYS A 228 -11.50 -28.78 8.54
C LYS A 228 -11.65 -28.60 10.06
N ASP A 229 -10.92 -27.68 10.70
CA ASP A 229 -10.86 -27.59 12.17
C ASP A 229 -11.65 -26.39 12.77
N VAL A 230 -12.74 -25.95 12.14
CA VAL A 230 -13.53 -24.78 12.62
C VAL A 230 -14.69 -25.16 13.56
N GLU A 231 -14.76 -26.40 14.06
CA GLU A 231 -15.94 -26.89 14.80
C GLU A 231 -15.94 -26.69 16.33
N GLU A 232 -14.84 -26.26 16.97
CA GLU A 232 -14.82 -26.08 18.42
C GLU A 232 -14.30 -24.70 18.86
N MET A 233 -15.22 -23.75 19.06
CA MET A 233 -15.33 -22.93 20.29
C MET A 233 -16.40 -21.82 20.17
N THR A 234 -17.16 -21.67 21.27
CA THR A 234 -18.23 -20.71 21.61
C THR A 234 -19.63 -20.98 21.04
N ASN A 235 -20.44 -21.69 21.84
CA ASN A 235 -21.87 -21.96 21.61
C ASN A 235 -22.73 -20.68 21.43
N ASP A 236 -22.27 -19.52 21.91
CA ASP A 236 -23.01 -18.25 21.80
C ASP A 236 -22.96 -17.62 20.40
N TYR A 237 -22.02 -18.05 19.54
CA TYR A 237 -21.80 -17.52 18.18
C TYR A 237 -22.15 -18.52 17.08
N HIS A 238 -22.67 -19.69 17.46
CA HIS A 238 -23.03 -20.75 16.53
C HIS A 238 -24.03 -20.26 15.47
N TRP A 239 -24.95 -19.37 15.82
CA TRP A 239 -25.92 -18.82 14.88
C TRP A 239 -25.27 -17.89 13.83
N ILE A 240 -24.28 -17.07 14.20
CA ILE A 240 -23.51 -16.24 13.26
C ILE A 240 -22.73 -17.15 12.30
N PHE A 241 -22.13 -18.21 12.86
CA PHE A 241 -21.41 -19.22 12.08
C PHE A 241 -22.33 -20.02 11.14
N GLN A 242 -23.57 -20.34 11.55
CA GLN A 242 -24.58 -21.00 10.73
C GLN A 242 -25.18 -20.07 9.66
N HIS A 243 -25.40 -18.78 9.97
CA HIS A 243 -25.78 -17.77 9.00
C HIS A 243 -24.68 -17.59 7.94
N TRP A 244 -23.42 -17.61 8.37
CA TRP A 244 -22.25 -17.61 7.52
C TRP A 244 -22.11 -18.89 6.66
N LEU A 245 -22.36 -20.08 7.23
CA LEU A 245 -22.35 -21.36 6.50
C LEU A 245 -23.49 -21.45 5.47
N LYS A 246 -24.68 -20.95 5.78
CA LYS A 246 -25.81 -20.88 4.83
C LYS A 246 -25.47 -20.05 3.59
N ASN A 247 -24.71 -18.95 3.74
CA ASN A 247 -24.23 -18.15 2.62
C ASN A 247 -23.01 -18.74 1.90
N LYS A 248 -22.43 -19.84 2.41
CA LYS A 248 -21.25 -20.52 1.87
C LYS A 248 -21.61 -21.68 0.93
N VAL A 249 -22.79 -22.29 1.09
CA VAL A 249 -23.23 -23.43 0.25
C VAL A 249 -23.59 -23.02 -1.18
N THR A 250 -23.76 -21.73 -1.47
CA THR A 250 -23.92 -21.20 -2.84
C THR A 250 -22.67 -20.54 -3.41
N ALA A 251 -21.56 -20.44 -2.68
CA ALA A 251 -20.40 -19.62 -3.09
C ALA A 251 -19.02 -20.18 -2.73
N CYS A 252 -18.86 -21.49 -2.56
CA CYS A 252 -17.55 -22.11 -2.37
C CYS A 252 -17.24 -23.15 -3.46
N SER A 253 -16.68 -22.66 -4.56
CA SER A 253 -15.62 -23.33 -5.34
C SER A 253 -14.92 -22.38 -6.32
N GLN A 254 -15.44 -21.17 -6.53
CA GLN A 254 -14.72 -20.06 -7.16
C GLN A 254 -15.13 -18.78 -6.42
N GLY A 255 -14.18 -18.02 -5.88
CA GLY A 255 -14.48 -16.63 -5.55
C GLY A 255 -14.99 -15.98 -6.82
N SER A 256 -16.11 -15.25 -6.76
CA SER A 256 -16.68 -14.56 -7.92
C SER A 256 -15.60 -13.70 -8.57
N SER A 257 -14.95 -14.22 -9.61
CA SER A 257 -13.97 -13.52 -10.44
C SER A 257 -14.62 -12.45 -11.32
N PHE A 258 -15.95 -12.42 -11.34
CA PHE A 258 -16.77 -11.52 -12.12
C PHE A 258 -16.88 -10.17 -11.42
N LEU A 259 -16.22 -9.17 -12.01
CA LEU A 259 -16.49 -7.77 -11.74
C LEU A 259 -17.78 -7.36 -12.50
N PRO A 260 -18.62 -6.48 -11.95
CA PRO A 260 -19.81 -5.99 -12.65
C PRO A 260 -19.44 -5.42 -14.03
N PRO A 261 -20.19 -5.67 -15.12
CA PRO A 261 -19.85 -5.16 -16.46
C PRO A 261 -19.72 -3.61 -16.52
N ALA A 262 -20.52 -2.90 -15.72
CA ALA A 262 -20.45 -1.44 -15.56
C ALA A 262 -19.12 -0.97 -14.92
N PHE A 263 -18.39 -1.87 -14.25
CA PHE A 263 -17.09 -1.58 -13.65
C PHE A 263 -15.95 -1.66 -14.68
N THR A 264 -16.07 -2.50 -15.72
CA THR A 264 -14.95 -2.78 -16.63
C THR A 264 -14.80 -1.78 -17.76
N GLU A 265 -15.89 -1.29 -18.36
CA GLU A 265 -15.79 -0.39 -19.52
C GLU A 265 -15.46 1.05 -19.08
N ASP A 266 -16.34 1.74 -18.36
CA ASP A 266 -16.14 3.17 -18.03
C ASP A 266 -14.93 3.45 -17.12
N MET A 267 -14.63 2.52 -16.20
CA MET A 267 -13.54 2.71 -15.24
C MET A 267 -12.17 2.39 -15.84
N PHE A 268 -12.09 1.45 -16.80
CA PHE A 268 -10.82 1.00 -17.38
C PHE A 268 -10.54 1.42 -18.82
N ASN A 269 -11.49 2.09 -19.48
CA ASN A 269 -11.28 2.68 -20.80
C ASN A 269 -10.01 3.54 -20.84
N LEU A 270 -9.09 3.11 -21.69
CA LEU A 270 -7.75 3.67 -21.92
C LEU A 270 -7.79 4.91 -22.83
N GLU A 271 -8.94 5.19 -23.45
CA GLU A 271 -9.13 6.39 -24.25
C GLU A 271 -9.21 7.62 -23.32
N LEU A 272 -8.24 8.53 -23.48
CA LEU A 272 -8.39 9.90 -22.97
C LEU A 272 -9.75 10.42 -23.47
N PRO A 273 -10.59 11.05 -22.64
CA PRO A 273 -11.88 11.56 -23.08
C PRO A 273 -11.67 12.40 -24.34
N ASN A 274 -12.23 11.89 -25.44
CA ASN A 274 -11.96 12.40 -26.77
C ASN A 274 -12.37 13.89 -26.83
N LYS A 275 -11.55 14.70 -27.49
CA LYS A 275 -11.65 16.18 -27.63
C LYS A 275 -12.90 16.67 -28.40
N HIS A 276 -14.01 15.94 -28.35
CA HIS A 276 -15.27 16.32 -29.01
C HIS A 276 -16.34 16.75 -28.00
N ARG A 277 -16.06 17.83 -27.26
CA ARG A 277 -17.10 18.78 -26.84
C ARG A 277 -16.60 20.20 -27.11
N SER A 278 -17.25 20.85 -28.07
CA SER A 278 -17.05 22.26 -28.43
C SER A 278 -17.24 23.16 -27.20
N GLY A 279 -16.25 24.00 -26.91
CA GLY A 279 -16.28 25.05 -25.89
C GLY A 279 -14.99 25.10 -25.07
N PHE A 280 -14.20 26.17 -25.22
CA PHE A 280 -12.99 26.55 -24.46
C PHE A 280 -12.28 25.39 -23.71
N LEU A 281 -11.28 24.79 -24.36
CA LEU A 281 -10.45 23.72 -23.81
C LEU A 281 -9.73 24.19 -22.53
N ALA A 282 -10.24 23.79 -21.37
CA ALA A 282 -9.44 23.76 -20.16
C ALA A 282 -8.21 22.87 -20.43
N PRO A 283 -6.98 23.29 -20.09
CA PRO A 283 -5.79 22.46 -20.24
C PRO A 283 -5.97 21.13 -19.52
N SER A 284 -5.46 20.03 -20.09
CA SER A 284 -5.36 18.75 -19.39
C SER A 284 -4.63 18.98 -18.05
N PRO A 285 -5.14 18.46 -16.91
CA PRO A 285 -4.50 18.63 -15.61
C PRO A 285 -3.13 17.95 -15.53
N VAL A 286 -2.81 17.07 -16.49
CA VAL A 286 -1.50 16.44 -16.67
C VAL A 286 -0.97 16.80 -18.05
N SER A 287 0.21 17.42 -18.08
CA SER A 287 1.01 17.62 -19.29
C SER A 287 2.25 16.73 -19.22
N VAL A 288 2.59 16.10 -20.34
CA VAL A 288 3.82 15.32 -20.51
C VAL A 288 4.44 15.76 -21.83
N THR A 289 5.66 16.28 -21.80
CA THR A 289 6.40 16.73 -22.98
C THR A 289 7.69 15.92 -23.12
N VAL A 290 8.19 15.83 -24.35
CA VAL A 290 9.43 15.10 -24.67
C VAL A 290 10.36 16.04 -25.41
N ASP A 291 11.61 16.07 -25.00
CA ASP A 291 12.66 16.80 -25.69
C ASP A 291 13.89 15.91 -25.91
N ASN A 292 14.25 15.75 -27.17
CA ASN A 292 15.41 14.99 -27.62
C ASN A 292 16.58 15.90 -28.07
N THR A 293 16.51 17.21 -27.86
CA THR A 293 17.54 18.17 -28.29
C THR A 293 18.52 18.52 -27.17
N LEU A 294 18.07 18.50 -25.92
CA LEU A 294 18.86 18.94 -24.75
C LEU A 294 19.95 17.96 -24.30
N SER A 295 19.93 16.72 -24.80
CA SER A 295 20.96 15.72 -24.49
C SER A 295 21.25 14.86 -25.71
N PRO A 296 22.51 14.55 -26.04
CA PRO A 296 22.83 13.65 -27.14
C PRO A 296 22.46 12.18 -26.81
N SER A 297 22.49 11.79 -25.54
CA SER A 297 22.34 10.40 -25.09
C SER A 297 21.01 10.07 -24.41
N HIS A 298 20.25 11.08 -23.94
CA HIS A 298 19.03 10.87 -23.16
C HIS A 298 17.81 11.52 -23.80
N THR A 299 16.63 10.97 -23.52
CA THR A 299 15.33 11.57 -23.84
C THR A 299 14.85 12.32 -22.59
N LEU A 300 14.71 13.64 -22.66
CA LEU A 300 14.10 14.40 -21.57
C LEU A 300 12.58 14.21 -21.65
N VAL A 301 11.97 13.82 -20.54
CA VAL A 301 10.52 13.84 -20.35
C VAL A 301 10.21 14.80 -19.22
N GLN A 302 9.36 15.79 -19.49
CA GLN A 302 8.91 16.74 -18.49
C GLN A 302 7.43 16.50 -18.19
N ILE A 303 7.08 16.46 -16.91
CA ILE A 303 5.74 16.19 -16.43
C ILE A 303 5.31 17.37 -15.57
N LEU A 304 4.14 17.93 -15.88
CA LEU A 304 3.48 18.96 -15.10
C LEU A 304 2.11 18.44 -14.69
N CYS A 305 1.86 18.31 -13.40
CA CYS A 305 0.57 17.84 -12.90
C CYS A 305 0.24 18.42 -11.51
N ASN A 306 -0.93 18.07 -11.00
CA ASN A 306 -1.24 18.28 -9.59
C ASN A 306 -0.53 17.21 -8.75
N ASP A 307 -0.08 17.62 -7.58
CA ASP A 307 0.55 16.72 -6.62
C ASP A 307 -0.52 15.83 -5.97
N HIS A 308 -0.12 14.61 -5.67
CA HIS A 308 -0.94 13.66 -4.94
C HIS A 308 -0.04 12.69 -4.19
N LYS A 309 -0.58 12.14 -3.11
CA LYS A 309 0.07 11.13 -2.27
C LYS A 309 0.64 10.01 -3.16
N GLY A 310 1.94 9.78 -3.15
CA GLY A 310 2.54 8.71 -3.95
C GLY A 310 2.77 9.01 -5.44
N LEU A 311 2.66 10.27 -5.88
CA LEU A 311 2.93 10.67 -7.26
C LEU A 311 4.25 10.12 -7.82
N ILE A 312 5.35 10.26 -7.10
CA ILE A 312 6.65 9.74 -7.55
C ILE A 312 6.64 8.21 -7.67
N TYR A 313 5.97 7.51 -6.75
CA TYR A 313 5.80 6.07 -6.89
C TYR A 313 5.04 5.71 -8.17
N ASP A 314 3.97 6.43 -8.51
CA ASP A 314 3.18 6.17 -9.71
C ASP A 314 3.98 6.40 -11.01
N ILE A 315 4.81 7.46 -11.04
CA ILE A 315 5.74 7.73 -12.15
C ILE A 315 6.79 6.62 -12.26
N MET A 316 7.49 6.33 -11.15
CA MET A 316 8.58 5.36 -11.10
C MET A 316 8.10 3.94 -11.42
N ARG A 317 6.91 3.55 -10.94
CA ARG A 317 6.25 2.29 -11.31
C ARG A 317 6.01 2.21 -12.81
N THR A 318 5.43 3.26 -13.39
CA THR A 318 5.12 3.29 -14.82
C THR A 318 6.37 3.12 -15.67
N LEU A 319 7.47 3.77 -15.29
CA LEU A 319 8.76 3.65 -15.99
C LEU A 319 9.40 2.27 -15.81
N LYS A 320 9.32 1.71 -14.58
CA LYS A 320 9.78 0.35 -14.27
C LYS A 320 9.05 -0.70 -15.11
N ASP A 321 7.73 -0.62 -15.21
CA ASP A 321 6.91 -1.56 -15.99
C ASP A 321 7.21 -1.49 -17.51
N TYR A 322 7.76 -0.37 -17.99
CA TYR A 322 8.18 -0.18 -19.39
C TYR A 322 9.66 -0.47 -19.62
N HIS A 323 10.39 -0.93 -18.60
CA HIS A 323 11.84 -1.14 -18.64
C HIS A 323 12.62 0.11 -19.09
N ILE A 324 12.18 1.28 -18.64
CA ILE A 324 12.85 2.56 -18.91
C ILE A 324 13.71 2.93 -17.70
N GLN A 325 14.97 3.26 -17.98
CA GLN A 325 15.94 3.71 -16.99
C GLN A 325 15.91 5.23 -16.87
N ILE A 326 16.10 5.73 -15.64
CA ILE A 326 16.20 7.15 -15.34
C ILE A 326 17.66 7.40 -15.01
N SER A 327 18.35 8.27 -15.74
CA SER A 327 19.75 8.63 -15.48
C SER A 327 19.86 9.84 -14.56
N TYR A 328 18.95 10.79 -14.74
CA TYR A 328 18.79 11.94 -13.89
C TYR A 328 17.31 12.23 -13.73
N GLY A 329 16.89 12.50 -12.50
CA GLY A 329 15.53 12.85 -12.15
C GLY A 329 15.52 14.05 -11.23
N ARG A 330 14.57 14.95 -11.45
CA ARG A 330 14.27 16.05 -10.55
C ARG A 330 12.78 16.16 -10.38
N PHE A 331 12.35 16.23 -9.14
CA PHE A 331 10.96 16.44 -8.76
C PHE A 331 10.84 17.62 -7.81
N PHE A 332 9.83 18.45 -8.04
CA PHE A 332 9.48 19.53 -7.15
C PHE A 332 7.96 19.71 -7.07
N ALA A 333 7.39 19.57 -5.87
CA ALA A 333 6.03 19.97 -5.57
C ALA A 333 6.02 21.37 -4.93
N ASN A 334 5.23 22.28 -5.49
CA ASN A 334 5.09 23.63 -4.95
C ASN A 334 3.93 23.71 -3.94
N ARG A 335 3.90 24.79 -3.16
CA ARG A 335 2.85 25.02 -2.14
C ARG A 335 1.44 25.17 -2.69
N LYS A 336 1.27 25.37 -4.00
CA LYS A 336 -0.04 25.47 -4.66
C LYS A 336 -0.56 24.10 -5.11
N GLY A 337 0.18 23.02 -4.84
CA GLY A 337 -0.17 21.67 -5.23
C GLY A 337 0.16 21.36 -6.69
N ASN A 338 0.90 22.21 -7.41
CA ASN A 338 1.42 21.83 -8.72
C ASN A 338 2.82 21.23 -8.56
N CYS A 339 3.11 20.21 -9.34
CA CYS A 339 4.39 19.55 -9.37
C CYS A 339 4.98 19.57 -10.78
N GLU A 340 6.30 19.67 -10.81
CA GLU A 340 7.13 19.66 -11.99
C GLU A 340 8.16 18.55 -11.84
N VAL A 341 8.27 17.71 -12.88
CA VAL A 341 9.17 16.56 -12.91
C VAL A 341 9.96 16.59 -14.20
N ASP A 342 11.28 16.59 -14.10
CA ASP A 342 12.19 16.47 -15.23
C ASP A 342 12.94 15.14 -15.15
N LEU A 343 12.82 14.29 -16.17
CA LEU A 343 13.44 12.97 -16.20
C LEU A 343 14.26 12.79 -17.47
N PHE A 344 15.54 12.48 -17.31
CA PHE A 344 16.42 12.07 -18.41
C PHE A 344 16.37 10.55 -18.51
N LEU A 345 15.68 10.06 -19.54
CA LEU A 345 15.35 8.66 -19.71
C LEU A 345 16.22 7.97 -20.78
N MET A 346 16.47 6.68 -20.55
CA MET A 346 17.07 5.76 -21.51
C MET A 346 16.26 4.47 -21.60
N GLN A 347 16.32 3.80 -22.75
CA GLN A 347 15.83 2.43 -22.89
C GLN A 347 16.75 1.46 -22.12
N ALA A 348 16.28 0.24 -21.87
CA ALA A 348 17.05 -0.81 -21.23
C ALA A 348 18.38 -1.16 -21.94
N ASP A 349 18.50 -0.87 -23.24
CA ASP A 349 19.74 -1.05 -24.01
C ASP A 349 20.73 0.14 -23.87
N GLY A 350 20.44 1.08 -22.97
CA GLY A 350 21.21 2.29 -22.75
C GLY A 350 21.06 3.34 -23.84
N LYS A 351 20.17 3.13 -24.83
CA LYS A 351 19.95 4.10 -25.91
C LYS A 351 18.80 5.04 -25.60
N LYS A 352 18.93 6.24 -26.14
CA LYS A 352 17.87 7.24 -26.21
C LYS A 352 16.59 6.69 -26.86
N ILE A 353 15.42 7.17 -26.41
CA ILE A 353 14.14 6.83 -27.05
C ILE A 353 13.96 7.77 -28.25
N VAL A 354 14.29 7.29 -29.45
CA VAL A 354 14.20 8.09 -30.69
C VAL A 354 12.87 7.88 -31.43
N ASP A 355 12.31 6.66 -31.35
CA ASP A 355 11.07 6.31 -32.05
C ASP A 355 9.88 7.12 -31.50
N PRO A 356 9.22 7.96 -32.33
CA PRO A 356 8.06 8.74 -31.93
C PRO A 356 6.90 7.89 -31.41
N ASN A 357 6.73 6.65 -31.90
CA ASN A 357 5.66 5.77 -31.44
C ASN A 357 5.90 5.31 -30.00
N LYS A 358 7.14 4.96 -29.66
CA LYS A 358 7.53 4.62 -28.28
C LYS A 358 7.38 5.82 -27.34
N GLN A 359 7.78 7.01 -27.79
CA GLN A 359 7.59 8.25 -27.02
C GLN A 359 6.11 8.52 -26.77
N ASN A 360 5.28 8.46 -27.81
CA ASN A 360 3.85 8.69 -27.70
C ASN A 360 3.16 7.66 -26.81
N ALA A 361 3.55 6.38 -26.90
CA ALA A 361 3.05 5.33 -26.02
C ALA A 361 3.41 5.61 -24.55
N LEU A 362 4.67 5.96 -24.27
CA LEU A 362 5.12 6.33 -22.92
C LEU A 362 4.38 7.55 -22.37
N CYS A 363 4.26 8.62 -23.15
CA CYS A 363 3.58 9.83 -22.71
C CYS A 363 2.09 9.59 -22.47
N SER A 364 1.43 8.83 -23.35
CA SER A 364 0.02 8.48 -23.18
C SER A 364 -0.18 7.64 -21.93
N ARG A 365 0.75 6.73 -21.67
CA ARG A 365 0.78 5.90 -20.47
C ARG A 365 0.92 6.73 -19.20
N LEU A 366 1.93 7.60 -19.13
CA LEU A 366 2.15 8.48 -17.99
C LEU A 366 0.92 9.36 -17.74
N ARG A 367 0.36 10.00 -18.78
CA ARG A 367 -0.86 10.81 -18.63
C ARG A 367 -2.03 10.03 -18.03
N MET A 368 -2.24 8.80 -18.47
CA MET A 368 -3.32 7.97 -17.98
C MET A 368 -3.14 7.57 -16.51
N GLU A 369 -1.94 7.12 -16.14
CA GLU A 369 -1.65 6.69 -14.77
C GLU A 369 -1.65 7.87 -13.79
N LEU A 370 -1.27 9.07 -14.23
CA LEU A 370 -1.29 10.28 -13.40
C LEU A 370 -2.66 10.97 -13.32
N LEU A 371 -3.51 10.79 -14.33
CA LEU A 371 -4.87 11.34 -14.31
C LEU A 371 -5.77 10.57 -13.33
N ARG A 372 -5.61 9.25 -13.25
CA ARG A 372 -6.39 8.36 -12.37
C ARG A 372 -5.48 7.29 -11.74
N PRO A 373 -4.63 7.65 -10.76
CA PRO A 373 -3.67 6.72 -10.14
C PRO A 373 -4.35 5.55 -9.44
N VAL A 374 -5.50 5.83 -8.82
CA VAL A 374 -6.41 4.82 -8.28
C VAL A 374 -7.79 5.06 -8.86
N ARG A 375 -8.43 3.97 -9.28
CA ARG A 375 -9.75 4.01 -9.92
C ARG A 375 -10.81 3.72 -8.87
N LEU A 376 -11.87 4.52 -8.87
CA LEU A 376 -12.90 4.49 -7.83
C LEU A 376 -14.27 4.53 -8.48
N ALA A 377 -15.19 3.74 -7.96
CA ALA A 377 -16.60 3.76 -8.35
C ALA A 377 -17.47 3.38 -7.14
N VAL A 378 -18.64 4.02 -7.02
CA VAL A 378 -19.67 3.65 -6.05
C VAL A 378 -20.87 3.13 -6.82
N VAL A 379 -21.17 1.84 -6.67
CA VAL A 379 -22.19 1.13 -7.45
C VAL A 379 -23.27 0.53 -6.55
N SER A 380 -24.40 0.17 -7.15
CA SER A 380 -25.45 -0.59 -6.46
C SER A 380 -25.22 -2.08 -6.60
N ARG A 381 -25.37 -2.81 -5.49
CA ARG A 381 -25.35 -4.28 -5.44
C ARG A 381 -26.67 -4.77 -4.85
N GLY A 382 -27.73 -4.75 -5.67
CA GLY A 382 -29.09 -4.98 -5.18
C GLY A 382 -29.55 -3.78 -4.32
N PRO A 383 -30.06 -4.00 -3.09
CA PRO A 383 -30.41 -2.90 -2.19
C PRO A 383 -29.17 -2.20 -1.60
N ASP A 384 -28.02 -2.85 -1.60
CA ASP A 384 -26.83 -2.37 -0.90
C ASP A 384 -25.96 -1.46 -1.79
N THR A 385 -25.20 -0.57 -1.15
CA THR A 385 -24.16 0.23 -1.81
C THR A 385 -22.79 -0.46 -1.70
N GLU A 386 -22.10 -0.59 -2.83
CA GLU A 386 -20.75 -1.17 -2.91
C GLU A 386 -19.76 -0.11 -3.40
N LEU A 387 -18.72 0.15 -2.62
CA LEU A 387 -17.56 0.94 -3.02
C LEU A 387 -16.53 0.00 -3.64
N LEU A 388 -16.11 0.34 -4.86
CA LEU A 388 -15.09 -0.38 -5.59
C LEU A 388 -13.88 0.52 -5.78
N VAL A 389 -12.71 0.04 -5.35
CA VAL A 389 -11.43 0.73 -5.53
C VAL A 389 -10.47 -0.20 -6.26
N ALA A 390 -9.99 0.18 -7.44
CA ALA A 390 -9.01 -0.59 -8.19
C ALA A 390 -7.65 0.10 -8.16
N ASN A 391 -6.69 -0.59 -7.56
CA ASN A 391 -5.30 -0.21 -7.42
C ASN A 391 -4.47 -0.92 -8.50
N PRO A 392 -3.71 -0.19 -9.33
CA PRO A 392 -2.84 -0.84 -10.31
C PRO A 392 -1.71 -1.59 -9.60
N VAL A 393 -1.33 -2.73 -10.15
CA VAL A 393 -0.28 -3.59 -9.59
C VAL A 393 0.97 -3.54 -10.49
N GLU A 394 2.14 -3.37 -9.87
CA GLU A 394 3.45 -3.54 -10.52
C GLU A 394 3.59 -4.93 -11.15
N LEU A 395 4.37 -5.08 -12.23
CA LEU A 395 4.68 -6.42 -12.78
C LEU A 395 5.29 -7.37 -11.73
N SER A 396 5.92 -6.85 -10.68
CA SER A 396 6.42 -7.64 -9.55
C SER A 396 5.33 -8.07 -8.54
N GLY A 397 4.05 -7.90 -8.85
CA GLY A 397 2.90 -8.31 -8.03
C GLY A 397 2.61 -7.42 -6.81
N ARG A 398 3.23 -6.25 -6.69
CA ARG A 398 3.01 -5.32 -5.56
C ARG A 398 2.11 -4.16 -6.00
N GLY A 399 1.10 -3.85 -5.18
CA GLY A 399 0.23 -2.70 -5.40
C GLY A 399 0.72 -1.45 -4.67
N ARG A 400 0.06 -0.31 -4.95
CA ARG A 400 0.24 0.93 -4.19
C ARG A 400 -0.01 0.67 -2.68
N PRO A 401 0.93 1.05 -1.79
CA PRO A 401 0.76 0.92 -0.35
C PRO A 401 -0.40 1.74 0.20
N LEU A 402 -0.85 1.39 1.41
CA LEU A 402 -1.84 2.13 2.22
C LEU A 402 -3.25 2.26 1.64
N VAL A 403 -3.58 1.69 0.48
CA VAL A 403 -4.90 1.87 -0.15
C VAL A 403 -6.03 1.44 0.79
N PHE A 404 -5.96 0.26 1.40
CA PHE A 404 -7.01 -0.17 2.34
C PHE A 404 -7.08 0.67 3.61
N HIS A 405 -5.93 1.00 4.18
CA HIS A 405 -5.83 1.89 5.34
C HIS A 405 -6.54 3.22 5.05
N ASP A 406 -6.24 3.85 3.92
CA ASP A 406 -6.81 5.12 3.51
C ASP A 406 -8.31 5.02 3.20
N ILE A 407 -8.79 3.90 2.64
CA ILE A 407 -10.23 3.64 2.45
C ILE A 407 -10.94 3.60 3.81
N THR A 408 -10.43 2.83 4.77
CA THR A 408 -11.04 2.74 6.11
C THR A 408 -11.01 4.07 6.85
N LEU A 409 -9.93 4.86 6.69
CA LEU A 409 -9.83 6.21 7.25
C LEU A 409 -10.89 7.13 6.66
N ALA A 410 -11.03 7.15 5.34
CA ALA A 410 -12.02 7.99 4.66
C ALA A 410 -13.45 7.64 5.08
N LEU A 411 -13.78 6.36 5.13
CA LEU A 411 -15.12 5.90 5.53
C LEU A 411 -15.40 6.19 7.02
N LYS A 412 -14.39 6.11 7.89
CA LYS A 412 -14.48 6.61 9.27
C LYS A 412 -14.79 8.11 9.30
N THR A 413 -14.07 8.94 8.55
CA THR A 413 -14.33 10.40 8.51
C THR A 413 -15.71 10.75 7.94
N LEU A 414 -16.23 9.92 7.03
CA LEU A 414 -17.56 10.07 6.46
C LEU A 414 -18.67 9.49 7.35
N ASN A 415 -18.34 8.89 8.49
CA ASN A 415 -19.25 8.12 9.34
C ASN A 415 -20.06 7.09 8.54
N THR A 416 -19.36 6.32 7.70
CA THR A 416 -19.94 5.28 6.86
C THR A 416 -19.41 3.91 7.29
N CYS A 417 -20.33 3.03 7.70
CA CYS A 417 -19.99 1.71 8.21
C CYS A 417 -19.61 0.74 7.09
N ILE A 418 -18.70 -0.19 7.40
CA ILE A 418 -18.22 -1.21 6.49
C ILE A 418 -18.78 -2.56 6.94
N PHE A 419 -19.57 -3.20 6.08
CA PHE A 419 -20.12 -4.52 6.36
C PHE A 419 -19.14 -5.65 6.00
N SER A 420 -18.48 -5.56 4.86
CA SER A 420 -17.50 -6.57 4.44
C SER A 420 -16.52 -6.02 3.42
N VAL A 421 -15.32 -6.60 3.39
CA VAL A 421 -14.27 -6.24 2.44
C VAL A 421 -13.69 -7.48 1.78
N GLU A 422 -13.74 -7.52 0.46
CA GLU A 422 -13.02 -8.50 -0.35
C GLU A 422 -11.91 -7.79 -1.12
N ILE A 423 -10.67 -8.29 -1.00
CA ILE A 423 -9.52 -7.78 -1.75
C ILE A 423 -9.09 -8.89 -2.71
N GLY A 424 -9.24 -8.63 -4.00
CA GLY A 424 -8.99 -9.61 -5.06
C GLY A 424 -7.96 -9.11 -6.07
N ARG A 425 -7.25 -10.05 -6.70
CA ARG A 425 -6.43 -9.78 -7.88
C ARG A 425 -7.23 -10.10 -9.14
N HIS A 426 -7.31 -9.13 -10.05
CA HIS A 426 -8.10 -9.24 -11.27
C HIS A 426 -7.24 -8.85 -12.47
N MET A 427 -7.27 -9.66 -13.52
CA MET A 427 -6.68 -9.32 -14.81
C MET A 427 -7.70 -8.54 -15.64
N ILE A 428 -7.39 -7.29 -15.99
CA ILE A 428 -8.25 -6.40 -16.76
C ILE A 428 -7.40 -5.71 -17.83
N HIS A 429 -7.74 -5.92 -19.11
CA HIS A 429 -6.96 -5.46 -20.28
C HIS A 429 -5.46 -5.79 -20.15
N ASP A 430 -5.14 -7.06 -19.89
CA ASP A 430 -3.78 -7.59 -19.72
C ASP A 430 -2.96 -6.94 -18.60
N ARG A 431 -3.62 -6.32 -17.61
CA ARG A 431 -2.98 -5.81 -16.39
C ARG A 431 -3.60 -6.40 -15.15
N GLU A 432 -2.75 -6.66 -14.17
CA GLU A 432 -3.21 -7.05 -12.84
C GLU A 432 -3.64 -5.81 -12.05
N TRP A 433 -4.79 -5.91 -11.41
CA TRP A 433 -5.36 -4.92 -10.51
C TRP A 433 -5.67 -5.57 -9.17
N GLU A 434 -5.37 -4.85 -8.10
CA GLU A 434 -5.85 -5.18 -6.77
C GLU A 434 -7.14 -4.41 -6.54
N VAL A 435 -8.26 -5.13 -6.52
CA VAL A 435 -9.60 -4.55 -6.40
C VAL A 435 -10.09 -4.77 -4.98
N TYR A 436 -10.42 -3.66 -4.33
CA TYR A 436 -11.07 -3.61 -3.04
C TYR A 436 -12.56 -3.45 -3.28
N ARG A 437 -13.33 -4.44 -2.82
CA ARG A 437 -14.78 -4.45 -2.86
C ARG A 437 -15.30 -4.28 -1.45
N ILE A 438 -15.84 -3.11 -1.16
CA ILE A 438 -16.32 -2.74 0.17
C ILE A 438 -17.83 -2.66 0.11
N LEU A 439 -18.50 -3.58 0.80
CA LEU A 439 -19.93 -3.48 1.03
C LEU A 439 -20.16 -2.51 2.18
N LEU A 440 -20.88 -1.42 1.91
CA LEU A 440 -21.19 -0.41 2.91
C LEU A 440 -22.49 -0.78 3.62
N ASP A 441 -22.53 -0.54 4.92
CA ASP A 441 -23.75 -0.65 5.71
C ASP A 441 -24.45 0.71 5.72
N GLU A 442 -25.67 0.77 5.19
CA GLU A 442 -26.44 2.01 5.10
C GLU A 442 -27.08 2.41 6.43
N GLY A 443 -27.12 1.52 7.44
CA GLY A 443 -27.61 1.79 8.80
C GLY A 443 -29.01 2.44 8.89
N ASP A 444 -29.38 2.90 10.09
CA ASP A 444 -30.62 3.67 10.34
C ASP A 444 -30.42 5.20 10.17
N GLY A 445 -29.23 5.63 9.74
CA GLY A 445 -28.83 7.04 9.61
C GLY A 445 -29.25 7.70 8.28
N LEU A 446 -28.97 9.00 8.15
CA LEU A 446 -29.12 9.68 6.85
C LEU A 446 -28.07 9.14 5.87
N PRO A 447 -28.49 8.54 4.74
CA PRO A 447 -27.54 7.93 3.81
C PRO A 447 -26.61 9.00 3.21
N VAL A 448 -25.31 8.76 3.32
CA VAL A 448 -24.30 9.60 2.66
C VAL A 448 -24.45 9.43 1.16
N SER A 449 -24.54 10.55 0.42
CA SER A 449 -24.68 10.46 -1.04
C SER A 449 -23.46 9.79 -1.67
N ARG A 450 -23.68 9.01 -2.74
CA ARG A 450 -22.62 8.30 -3.45
C ARG A 450 -21.48 9.22 -3.89
N ASN A 451 -21.81 10.43 -4.35
CA ASN A 451 -20.81 11.43 -4.74
C ASN A 451 -19.94 11.88 -3.56
N LYS A 452 -20.53 12.03 -2.37
CA LYS A 452 -19.79 12.42 -1.16
C LYS A 452 -18.86 11.29 -0.69
N ILE A 453 -19.28 10.04 -0.83
CA ILE A 453 -18.42 8.87 -0.58
C ILE A 453 -17.27 8.85 -1.60
N GLU A 454 -17.58 8.99 -2.89
CA GLU A 454 -16.59 8.97 -3.96
C GLU A 454 -15.53 10.06 -3.76
N GLU A 455 -15.95 11.30 -3.52
CA GLU A 455 -15.08 12.45 -3.31
C GLU A 455 -14.27 12.31 -2.02
N GLY A 456 -14.90 11.95 -0.90
CA GLY A 456 -14.21 11.81 0.39
C GLY A 456 -13.13 10.72 0.36
N VAL A 457 -13.44 9.56 -0.23
CA VAL A 457 -12.46 8.48 -0.39
C VAL A 457 -11.34 8.88 -1.36
N ARG A 458 -11.68 9.53 -2.48
CA ARG A 458 -10.68 10.03 -3.44
C ARG A 458 -9.73 11.03 -2.79
N LYS A 459 -10.24 11.97 -1.99
CA LYS A 459 -9.43 12.96 -1.27
C LYS A 459 -8.38 12.30 -0.38
N VAL A 460 -8.78 11.36 0.48
CA VAL A 460 -7.83 10.66 1.37
C VAL A 460 -6.81 9.82 0.58
N LEU A 461 -7.26 9.09 -0.45
CA LEU A 461 -6.36 8.28 -1.30
C LEU A 461 -5.34 9.12 -2.08
N MET A 462 -5.68 10.34 -2.43
CA MET A 462 -4.81 11.28 -3.14
C MET A 462 -4.09 12.26 -2.21
N GLY A 463 -4.39 12.25 -0.91
CA GLY A 463 -3.82 13.21 0.05
C GLY A 463 -4.22 14.66 -0.23
N TRP A 464 -5.46 14.88 -0.67
CA TRP A 464 -6.03 16.21 -0.91
C TRP A 464 -6.90 16.65 0.27
N ASP A 465 -6.87 17.95 0.59
CA ASP A 465 -7.69 18.57 1.66
C ASP A 465 -9.16 18.79 1.23
#